data_AF-A0A4P9YTF3-F1
#
_entry.id   AF-A0A4P9YTF3-F1
#
_cell.length_a   1.000
_cell.length_b   1.000
_cell.length_c   1.000
_cell.angle_alpha   90.00
_cell.angle_beta   90.00
_cell.angle_gamma   90.00
#
_symmetry.space_group_name_H-M   'P 1'
#
loop_
_entity.id
_entity.type
_entity.pdbx_description
1 polymer ?
#
loop_
_entity_poly.entity_id
_entity_poly.type
_entity_poly.pdbx_seq_one_letter_code
_entity_poly.pdbx_strand_id
1 'polypeptide(L)' 'MRVACEQSAKCTGYKHHLDACTARVEAGSNENCVEEFFHLMHCVDDCAAPKVFATLK' A
#
# COMPACT_ATOMS: atom_id res chain seq x y z
N MET A 1 3.83 -10.25 7.24
CA MET A 1 4.91 -9.59 6.47
C MET A 1 4.44 -8.34 5.74
N ARG A 2 3.38 -8.44 4.93
CA ARG A 2 2.77 -7.30 4.22
C ARG A 2 2.42 -6.13 5.16
N VAL A 3 1.67 -6.39 6.24
CA VAL A 3 1.31 -5.37 7.25
C VAL A 3 2.52 -4.64 7.85
N ALA A 4 3.61 -5.36 8.14
CA ALA A 4 4.83 -4.76 8.67
C ALA A 4 5.54 -3.86 7.65
N CYS A 5 5.41 -4.15 6.34
CA CYS A 5 5.93 -3.31 5.27
C CYS A 5 5.05 -2.09 5.01
N GLU A 6 3.73 -2.24 5.08
CA GLU A 6 2.76 -1.15 4.97
C GLU A 6 2.96 -0.09 6.07
N GLN A 7 3.20 -0.52 7.31
CA GLN A 7 3.46 0.34 8.47
C GLN A 7 4.90 0.85 8.57
N SER A 8 5.75 0.53 7.60
CA SER A 8 7.13 1.02 7.59
C SER A 8 7.16 2.53 7.34
N ALA A 9 8.18 3.22 7.86
CA ALA A 9 8.36 4.66 7.63
C ALA A 9 8.42 5.03 6.13
N LYS A 10 8.84 4.09 5.26
CA LYS A 10 8.89 4.29 3.80
C LYS A 10 7.50 4.23 3.14
N CYS A 11 6.60 3.36 3.62
CA CYS A 11 5.31 3.12 2.97
C CYS A 11 4.12 3.79 3.67
N THR A 12 4.30 4.30 4.90
CA THR A 12 3.22 4.92 5.69
C THR A 12 2.59 6.12 4.96
N GLY A 13 3.36 6.91 4.21
CA GLY A 13 2.84 8.01 3.40
C GLY A 13 1.89 7.54 2.29
N TYR A 14 2.27 6.49 1.55
CA TYR A 14 1.43 5.91 0.51
C TYR A 14 0.16 5.28 1.10
N LYS A 15 0.26 4.68 2.29
CA LYS A 15 -0.91 4.18 3.01
C LYS A 15 -1.89 5.31 3.36
N HIS A 16 -1.38 6.43 3.87
CA HIS A 16 -2.18 7.61 4.15
C HIS A 16 -2.90 8.16 2.91
N HIS A 17 -2.22 8.18 1.75
CA HIS A 17 -2.86 8.60 0.49
C HIS A 17 -4.00 7.66 0.06
N LEU A 18 -3.79 6.35 0.15
CA LEU A 18 -4.83 5.37 -0.15
C LEU A 18 -6.04 5.50 0.78
N ASP A 19 -5.79 5.71 2.07
CA ASP A 19 -6.86 5.90 3.06
C ASP A 19 -7.64 7.18 2.79
N ALA A 20 -6.94 8.27 2.47
CA ALA A 20 -7.57 9.53 2.09
C ALA A 20 -8.40 9.40 0.80
N CYS A 21 -7.93 8.68 -0.22
CA CYS A 21 -8.72 8.42 -1.42
C CYS A 21 -9.96 7.57 -1.10
N THR A 22 -9.79 6.50 -0.33
CA THR A 22 -10.89 5.60 0.05
C THR A 22 -11.99 6.37 0.78
N ALA A 23 -11.61 7.25 1.71
CA ALA A 23 -12.56 8.10 2.43
C ALA A 23 -13.34 9.05 1.48
N ARG A 24 -12.71 9.56 0.41
CA ARG A 24 -13.41 10.38 -0.60
C ARG A 24 -14.38 9.55 -1.43
N VAL A 25 -13.99 8.35 -1.85
CA VAL A 25 -14.86 7.42 -2.59
C VAL A 25 -16.06 7.01 -1.74
N GLU A 26 -15.85 6.68 -0.47
CA GLU A 26 -16.92 6.36 0.49
C GLU A 26 -17.86 7.56 0.73
N ALA A 27 -17.34 8.79 0.63
CA ALA A 27 -18.12 10.02 0.70
C ALA A 27 -18.86 10.36 -0.62
N GLY A 28 -18.77 9.52 -1.65
CA GLY A 28 -19.49 9.68 -2.92
C GLY A 28 -18.67 10.34 -4.05
N SER A 29 -17.34 10.42 -3.90
CA SER A 29 -16.46 10.78 -5.02
C SER A 29 -16.55 9.74 -6.14
N ASN A 30 -16.56 10.19 -7.39
CA ASN A 30 -16.65 9.32 -8.58
C ASN A 30 -15.26 8.88 -9.09
N GLU A 31 -14.22 9.09 -8.29
CA GLU A 31 -12.85 8.65 -8.57
C GLU A 31 -12.64 7.16 -8.22
N ASN A 32 -11.47 6.63 -8.54
CA ASN A 32 -11.00 5.34 -8.03
C ASN A 32 -9.61 5.51 -7.41
N CYS A 33 -9.25 4.60 -6.51
CA CYS A 33 -7.99 4.67 -5.76
C CYS A 33 -6.89 3.75 -6.31
N VAL A 34 -6.94 3.46 -7.62
CA VAL A 34 -6.02 2.51 -8.24
C VAL A 34 -4.58 3.05 -8.24
N GLU A 35 -4.41 4.35 -8.44
CA GLU A 35 -3.09 5.00 -8.38
C GLU A 35 -2.47 4.88 -6.98
N GLU A 36 -3.19 5.28 -5.94
CA GLU A 36 -2.70 5.21 -4.56
C GLU A 36 -2.46 3.77 -4.11
N PHE A 37 -3.30 2.83 -4.58
CA PHE A 37 -3.08 1.41 -4.35
C PHE A 37 -1.77 0.93 -4.98
N PHE A 38 -1.47 1.30 -6.22
CA PHE A 38 -0.22 0.91 -6.88
C PHE A 38 1.00 1.54 -6.22
N HIS A 39 0.93 2.80 -5.78
CA HIS A 39 2.01 3.43 -5.01
C HIS A 39 2.29 2.67 -3.71
N LEU A 40 1.26 2.30 -2.95
CA LEU A 40 1.42 1.51 -1.73
C LEU A 40 1.97 0.12 -2.04
N MET A 41 1.39 -0.58 -3.01
CA MET A 41 1.81 -1.94 -3.37
C MET A 41 3.25 -1.99 -3.86
N HIS A 42 3.68 -1.05 -4.70
CA HIS A 42 5.06 -0.96 -5.15
C HIS A 42 6.04 -0.86 -3.96
N CYS A 43 5.75 0.04 -3.01
CA CYS A 43 6.58 0.19 -1.81
C CYS A 43 6.57 -1.06 -0.92
N VAL A 44 5.40 -1.70 -0.76
CA VAL A 44 5.23 -2.90 0.06
C VAL A 44 5.96 -4.09 -0.57
N ASP A 45 5.88 -4.25 -1.89
CA ASP A 45 6.53 -5.34 -2.62
C ASP A 45 8.05 -5.23 -2.56
N ASP A 46 8.62 -4.03 -2.70
CA ASP A 46 10.06 -3.79 -2.50
C ASP A 46 10.53 -4.24 -1.10
N CYS A 47 9.66 -4.10 -0.09
CA CYS A 47 9.94 -4.54 1.28
C CYS A 47 9.67 -6.03 1.53
N ALA A 48 8.61 -6.58 0.92
CA ALA A 48 8.10 -7.91 1.23
C ALA A 48 8.70 -8.99 0.33
N ALA A 49 8.89 -8.72 -0.97
CA ALA A 49 9.38 -9.68 -1.96
C ALA A 49 10.66 -10.42 -1.50
N PRO A 50 11.76 -9.75 -1.12
CA PRO A 50 12.98 -10.46 -0.73
C PRO A 50 12.77 -11.38 0.49
N LYS A 51 11.90 -10.99 1.41
CA LYS A 51 11.60 -11.77 2.61
C LYS A 51 10.67 -12.95 2.30
N VAL A 52 9.72 -12.79 1.37
CA VAL A 52 8.85 -13.89 0.91
C VAL A 52 9.72 -14.93 0.23
N PHE A 53 10.52 -14.52 -0.75
CA PHE A 53 11.36 -15.44 -1.51
C PHE A 53 12.42 -16.16 -0.65
N ALA A 54 12.89 -15.54 0.44
CA ALA A 54 13.76 -16.24 1.39
C ALA A 54 13.07 -17.38 2.17
N THR A 55 11.73 -17.37 2.25
CA THR A 55 10.94 -18.40 2.96
C THR A 55 10.37 -19.48 2.03
N LEU A 56 10.31 -19.20 0.72
CA LEU A 56 9.86 -20.16 -0.28
C LEU A 56 11.01 -21.10 -0.64
N LYS A 57 10.74 -22.41 -0.64
CA LYS A 57 11.65 -23.47 -1.12
C LYS A 57 11.23 -23.93 -2.50
#